data_AF-A0A433D313-F1
#
_entry.id   AF-A0A433D313-F1
#
_cell.length_a   1.000
_cell.length_b   1.000
_cell.length_c   1.000
_cell.angle_alpha   90.00
_cell.angle_beta   90.00
_cell.angle_gamma   90.00
#
_symmetry.space_group_name_H-M   'P 1'
#
loop_
_entity.id
_entity.type
_entity.pdbx_description
1 polymer ?
#
loop_
_entity_poly.entity_id
_entity_poly.type
_entity_poly.pdbx_seq_one_letter_code
_entity_poly.pdbx_strand_id
1 'polypeptide(L)'
;MLESVLKVVPAEKVAVHCHDTYGQALANIQRALDFLSFHVGVPVSHPIPQSSGGCPYAPGATGNVATEDVAYMLQGAGYETGVNLDKLVEVGHWISVELGRPTVSRAGKALYLRKENEEAKLKAKL
;
A
#
# COMPACT_ATOMS: atom_id res chain seq x y z
N MET A 1 -8.57 4.84 20.03
CA MET A 1 -9.30 3.77 19.33
C MET A 1 -8.56 2.44 19.44
N LEU A 2 -7.38 2.25 18.83
CA LEU A 2 -6.63 0.98 18.93
C LEU A 2 -6.34 0.57 20.37
N GLU A 3 -5.95 1.51 21.24
CA GLU A 3 -5.78 1.26 22.67
C GLU A 3 -7.03 0.61 23.32
N SER A 4 -8.22 1.04 22.94
CA SER A 4 -9.48 0.48 23.47
C SER A 4 -9.74 -0.93 22.94
N VAL A 5 -9.41 -1.19 21.66
CA VAL A 5 -9.56 -2.51 21.04
C VAL A 5 -8.59 -3.51 21.66
N LEU A 6 -7.34 -3.11 21.91
CA LEU A 6 -6.31 -3.99 22.48
C LEU A 6 -6.58 -4.40 23.93
N LYS A 7 -7.53 -3.76 24.62
CA LYS A 7 -8.00 -4.21 25.94
C LYS A 7 -8.79 -5.51 25.87
N VAL A 8 -9.34 -5.86 24.70
CA VAL A 8 -10.27 -6.99 24.55
C VAL A 8 -9.95 -7.91 23.36
N VAL A 9 -9.09 -7.49 22.44
CA VAL A 9 -8.61 -8.31 21.30
C VAL A 9 -7.07 -8.35 21.31
N PRO A 10 -6.44 -9.53 21.21
CA PRO A 10 -4.99 -9.65 21.05
C PRO A 10 -4.49 -8.90 19.81
N ALA A 11 -3.32 -8.24 19.91
CA ALA A 11 -2.78 -7.39 18.86
C ALA A 11 -2.56 -8.14 17.54
N GLU A 12 -2.20 -9.42 17.60
CA GLU A 12 -1.96 -10.28 16.43
C GLU A 12 -3.24 -10.58 15.65
N LYS A 13 -4.41 -10.31 16.23
CA LYS A 13 -5.73 -10.48 15.61
C LYS A 13 -6.34 -9.17 15.13
N VAL A 14 -5.61 -8.06 15.23
CA VAL A 14 -6.08 -6.73 14.82
C VAL A 14 -5.46 -6.36 13.47
N ALA A 15 -6.31 -5.92 12.55
CA ALA A 15 -5.91 -5.29 11.29
C ALA A 15 -6.54 -3.89 11.18
N VAL A 16 -5.90 -3.01 10.42
CA VAL A 16 -6.43 -1.66 10.14
C VAL A 16 -6.82 -1.54 8.66
N HIS A 17 -7.95 -0.91 8.42
CA HIS A 17 -8.45 -0.58 7.08
C HIS A 17 -8.59 0.94 6.98
N CYS A 18 -7.77 1.56 6.15
CA CYS A 18 -7.71 3.01 6.01
C CYS A 18 -8.08 3.46 4.60
N HIS A 19 -9.02 4.38 4.51
CA HIS A 19 -9.34 5.08 3.26
C HIS A 19 -8.39 6.27 3.08
N ASP A 20 -8.05 6.57 1.82
CA ASP A 20 -7.14 7.66 1.47
C ASP A 20 -7.85 8.91 0.93
N THR A 21 -9.14 9.07 1.26
CA THR A 21 -9.97 10.21 0.84
C THR A 21 -9.33 11.55 1.17
N TYR A 22 -8.64 11.64 2.31
CA TYR A 22 -7.98 12.86 2.80
C TYR A 22 -6.45 12.74 2.84
N GLY A 23 -5.87 11.77 2.13
CA GLY A 23 -4.41 11.58 2.08
C GLY A 23 -3.78 11.12 3.40
N GLN A 24 -4.56 10.56 4.33
CA GLN A 24 -4.10 10.17 5.67
C GLN A 24 -3.88 8.67 5.81
N ALA A 25 -4.16 7.86 4.78
CA ALA A 25 -4.20 6.41 4.97
C ALA A 25 -2.83 5.83 5.35
N LEU A 26 -1.76 6.24 4.64
CA LEU A 26 -0.41 5.75 4.92
C LEU A 26 0.08 6.16 6.31
N ALA A 27 -0.18 7.40 6.73
CA ALA A 27 0.17 7.89 8.06
C ALA A 27 -0.57 7.11 9.16
N ASN A 28 -1.86 6.83 8.96
CA ASN A 28 -2.66 6.05 9.90
C ASN A 28 -2.18 4.59 9.97
N ILE A 29 -1.81 3.98 8.84
CA ILE A 29 -1.24 2.63 8.79
C ILE A 29 0.09 2.59 9.53
N GLN A 30 1.00 3.53 9.27
CA GLN A 30 2.29 3.60 9.96
C GLN A 30 2.09 3.73 11.48
N ARG A 31 1.21 4.64 11.92
CA ARG A 31 0.94 4.82 13.34
C ARG A 31 0.36 3.57 13.99
N ALA A 32 -0.51 2.84 13.28
CA ALA A 32 -1.06 1.57 13.74
C ALA A 32 0.02 0.49 13.86
N LEU A 33 0.93 0.38 12.89
CA LEU A 33 2.07 -0.53 12.95
C LEU A 33 2.94 -0.22 14.16
N ASP A 34 3.34 1.03 14.36
CA ASP A 34 4.15 1.43 15.52
C ASP A 34 3.45 1.07 16.85
N PHE A 35 2.13 1.31 16.92
CA PHE A 35 1.36 1.03 18.11
C PHE A 35 1.23 -0.48 18.39
N LEU A 36 0.90 -1.28 17.37
CA LEU A 36 0.75 -2.72 17.51
C LEU A 36 2.10 -3.39 17.82
N SER A 37 3.18 -2.96 17.16
CA SER A 37 4.54 -3.44 17.39
C SER A 37 4.95 -3.33 18.86
N PHE A 38 4.64 -2.19 19.50
CA PHE A 38 4.91 -1.96 20.92
C PHE A 38 4.17 -2.94 21.83
N HIS A 39 2.94 -3.32 21.49
CA HIS A 39 2.10 -4.18 22.32
C HIS A 39 2.38 -5.68 22.13
N VAL A 40 2.93 -6.08 20.97
CA VAL A 40 3.33 -7.48 20.71
C VAL A 40 4.70 -7.79 21.33
N GLY A 41 5.53 -6.77 21.63
CA GLY A 41 6.84 -6.96 22.27
C GLY A 41 7.90 -7.61 21.38
N VAL A 42 7.66 -7.69 20.07
CA VAL A 42 8.56 -8.30 19.08
C VAL A 42 8.81 -7.30 17.95
N PRO A 43 10.05 -7.11 17.47
CA PRO A 43 10.32 -6.33 16.26
C PRO A 43 9.59 -6.98 15.08
N VAL A 44 8.72 -6.21 14.43
CA VAL A 44 7.71 -6.73 13.50
C VAL A 44 8.33 -7.20 12.19
N SER A 45 8.35 -8.52 12.04
CA SER A 45 8.63 -9.26 10.80
C SER A 45 7.40 -10.07 10.38
N HIS A 46 6.22 -9.44 10.32
CA HIS A 46 4.99 -10.11 9.89
C HIS A 46 4.41 -9.50 8.59
N PRO A 47 4.04 -10.36 7.61
CA PRO A 47 3.43 -9.92 6.34
C PRO A 47 1.97 -9.47 6.54
N ILE A 48 1.50 -8.57 5.67
CA ILE A 48 0.22 -7.84 5.84
C ILE A 48 -0.81 -8.32 4.80
N PRO A 49 -2.12 -8.45 5.16
CA PRO A 49 -3.17 -8.77 4.21
C PRO A 49 -3.37 -7.67 3.14
N GLN A 50 -3.56 -8.09 1.89
CA GLN A 50 -3.78 -7.24 0.73
C GLN A 50 -5.09 -6.43 0.83
N SER A 51 -5.03 -5.12 0.59
CA SER A 51 -6.21 -4.27 0.41
C SER A 51 -6.66 -4.27 -1.05
N SER A 52 -7.96 -4.40 -1.32
CA SER A 52 -8.55 -4.15 -2.66
C SER A 52 -9.91 -3.44 -2.53
N GLY A 53 -10.20 -2.50 -3.45
CA GLY A 53 -11.57 -2.03 -3.79
C GLY A 53 -12.15 -0.78 -3.09
N GLY A 54 -12.46 0.27 -3.87
CA GLY A 54 -12.81 1.63 -3.42
C GLY A 54 -14.09 1.86 -2.58
N CYS A 55 -14.24 3.11 -2.11
CA CYS A 55 -15.26 3.56 -1.16
C CYS A 55 -16.65 3.77 -1.83
N PRO A 56 -17.71 3.09 -1.36
CA PRO A 56 -19.06 3.26 -1.91
C PRO A 56 -19.77 4.56 -1.49
N TYR A 57 -19.23 5.31 -0.53
CA TYR A 57 -19.88 6.49 0.06
C TYR A 57 -19.37 7.84 -0.44
N ALA A 58 -18.35 7.87 -1.31
CA ALA A 58 -17.75 9.11 -1.82
C ALA A 58 -17.45 9.00 -3.33
N PRO A 59 -18.39 9.37 -4.22
CA PRO A 59 -18.20 9.31 -5.67
C PRO A 59 -17.02 10.20 -6.09
N GLY A 60 -15.97 9.61 -6.68
CA GLY A 60 -14.79 10.33 -7.19
C GLY A 60 -13.68 10.61 -6.18
N ALA A 61 -13.85 10.26 -4.90
CA ALA A 61 -12.77 10.31 -3.91
C ALA A 61 -11.82 9.12 -4.04
N THR A 62 -10.53 9.31 -3.73
CA THR A 62 -9.54 8.25 -3.53
C THR A 62 -10.03 7.33 -2.41
N GLY A 63 -10.73 6.26 -2.77
CA GLY A 63 -11.40 5.35 -1.83
C GLY A 63 -10.41 4.61 -0.91
N ASN A 64 -10.15 3.33 -1.19
CA ASN A 64 -9.11 2.60 -0.48
C ASN A 64 -7.73 3.19 -0.80
N VAL A 65 -6.82 3.07 0.16
CA VAL A 65 -5.40 3.25 -0.11
C VAL A 65 -4.93 2.25 -1.16
N ALA A 66 -4.09 2.70 -2.10
CA ALA A 66 -3.52 1.85 -3.13
C ALA A 66 -2.51 0.86 -2.53
N THR A 67 -2.59 -0.41 -2.94
CA THR A 67 -1.75 -1.48 -2.42
C THR A 67 -0.28 -1.24 -2.73
N GLU A 68 0.03 -0.65 -3.89
CA GLU A 68 1.40 -0.31 -4.29
C GLU A 68 1.99 0.78 -3.39
N ASP A 69 1.19 1.77 -2.97
CA ASP A 69 1.62 2.83 -2.05
C ASP A 69 1.97 2.24 -0.67
N VAL A 70 1.14 1.30 -0.19
CA VAL A 70 1.37 0.59 1.08
C VAL A 70 2.60 -0.31 0.98
N ALA A 71 2.71 -1.13 -0.06
CA ALA A 71 3.85 -2.02 -0.26
C ALA A 71 5.16 -1.24 -0.40
N TYR A 72 5.16 -0.13 -1.13
CA TYR A 72 6.30 0.77 -1.26
C TYR A 72 6.74 1.34 0.10
N MET A 73 5.80 1.87 0.89
CA MET A 73 6.09 2.42 2.22
C MET A 73 6.69 1.35 3.14
N LEU A 74 6.08 0.17 3.20
CA LEU A 74 6.51 -0.92 4.09
C LEU A 74 7.90 -1.44 3.72
N GLN A 75 8.14 -1.73 2.45
CA GLN A 75 9.43 -2.22 1.98
C GLN A 75 10.52 -1.15 2.17
N GLY A 76 10.21 0.13 1.92
CA GLY A 76 11.11 1.25 2.20
C GLY A 76 11.42 1.45 3.68
N ALA A 77 10.49 1.09 4.56
CA ALA A 77 10.68 1.09 6.01
C ALA A 77 11.32 -0.21 6.56
N GLY A 78 11.69 -1.16 5.68
CA GLY A 78 12.40 -2.39 6.05
C GLY A 78 11.49 -3.56 6.46
N TYR A 79 10.17 -3.46 6.26
CA TYR A 79 9.24 -4.55 6.53
C TYR A 79 9.24 -5.60 5.42
N GLU A 80 9.29 -6.87 5.80
CA GLU A 80 9.04 -7.98 4.89
C GLU A 80 7.54 -8.14 4.63
N THR A 81 7.15 -8.02 3.36
CA THR A 81 5.74 -8.10 2.93
C THR A 81 5.43 -9.37 2.14
N GLY A 82 6.45 -10.05 1.59
CA GLY A 82 6.28 -11.15 0.63
C GLY A 82 5.72 -10.71 -0.74
N VAL A 83 5.50 -9.41 -0.95
CA VAL A 83 4.96 -8.86 -2.20
C VAL A 83 6.10 -8.47 -3.14
N ASN A 84 6.04 -8.94 -4.38
CA ASN A 84 6.94 -8.43 -5.43
C ASN A 84 6.38 -7.09 -5.95
N LEU A 85 7.03 -5.98 -5.59
CA LEU A 85 6.55 -4.64 -5.91
C LEU A 85 6.53 -4.37 -7.41
N ASP A 86 7.55 -4.81 -8.16
CA ASP A 86 7.61 -4.59 -9.61
C ASP A 86 6.45 -5.28 -10.33
N LYS A 87 6.16 -6.55 -10.00
CA LYS A 87 5.00 -7.28 -10.54
C LYS A 87 3.68 -6.64 -10.13
N LEU A 88 3.58 -6.14 -8.90
CA LEU A 88 2.37 -5.48 -8.43
C LEU A 88 2.11 -4.20 -9.24
N VAL A 89 3.16 -3.42 -9.52
CA VAL A 89 3.08 -2.21 -10.34
C VAL A 89 2.68 -2.53 -11.79
N GLU A 90 3.22 -3.60 -12.37
CA GLU A 90 2.80 -4.07 -13.70
C GLU A 90 1.32 -4.42 -13.75
N VAL A 91 0.82 -5.17 -12.76
CA VAL A 91 -0.61 -5.53 -12.65
C VAL A 91 -1.47 -4.28 -12.45
N GLY A 92 -1.04 -3.35 -11.60
CA GLY A 92 -1.73 -2.09 -11.34
C GLY A 92 -1.83 -1.22 -12.59
N HIS A 93 -0.78 -1.20 -13.42
CA HIS A 93 -0.82 -0.54 -14.72
C HIS A 93 -1.75 -1.26 -15.70
N TRP A 94 -1.62 -2.59 -15.84
CA TRP A 94 -2.45 -3.40 -16.73
C TRP A 94 -3.95 -3.20 -16.48
N ILE A 95 -4.39 -3.29 -15.22
CA ILE A 95 -5.81 -3.12 -14.89
C ILE A 95 -6.29 -1.69 -15.11
N SER A 96 -5.40 -0.70 -14.92
CA SER A 96 -5.71 0.72 -15.21
C SER A 96 -5.98 0.93 -16.70
N VAL A 97 -5.18 0.30 -17.56
CA VAL A 97 -5.38 0.32 -19.02
C VAL A 97 -6.69 -0.38 -19.40
N GLU A 98 -6.93 -1.59 -18.87
CA GLU A 98 -8.15 -2.36 -19.16
C GLU A 98 -9.43 -1.61 -18.76
N LEU A 99 -9.40 -0.91 -17.63
CA LEU A 99 -10.54 -0.12 -17.15
C LEU A 99 -10.66 1.26 -17.80
N GLY A 100 -9.68 1.67 -18.62
CA GLY A 100 -9.63 3.01 -19.21
C GLY A 100 -9.54 4.12 -18.16
N ARG A 101 -8.96 3.86 -16.98
CA ARG A 101 -8.84 4.81 -15.87
C ARG A 101 -7.41 4.82 -15.34
N PRO A 102 -6.81 5.99 -15.08
CA PRO A 102 -5.46 6.05 -14.55
C PRO A 102 -5.38 5.43 -13.14
N THR A 103 -4.24 4.82 -12.81
CA THR A 103 -3.98 4.35 -11.45
C THR A 103 -4.05 5.51 -10.46
N VAL A 104 -4.62 5.24 -9.29
CA VAL A 104 -4.64 6.17 -8.15
C VAL A 104 -3.38 6.03 -7.28
N SER A 105 -2.56 5.01 -7.51
CA SER A 105 -1.29 4.84 -6.80
C SER A 105 -0.27 5.88 -7.26
N ARG A 106 0.29 6.62 -6.30
CA ARG A 106 1.40 7.55 -6.54
C ARG A 106 2.70 6.78 -6.75
N ALA A 107 2.98 5.79 -5.90
CA ALA A 107 4.19 4.98 -5.98
C ALA A 107 4.19 4.14 -7.27
N GLY A 108 3.09 3.43 -7.54
CA GLY A 108 2.94 2.58 -8.72
C GLY A 108 3.09 3.37 -10.02
N LYS A 109 2.47 4.55 -10.12
CA LYS A 109 2.67 5.44 -11.28
C LYS A 109 4.14 5.84 -11.46
N ALA A 110 4.80 6.28 -10.39
CA ALA A 110 6.19 6.73 -10.46
C ALA A 110 7.15 5.59 -10.83
N LEU A 111 6.97 4.41 -10.23
CA LEU A 111 7.79 3.23 -10.47
C LEU A 111 7.60 2.71 -11.91
N TYR A 112 6.37 2.65 -12.40
CA TYR A 112 6.08 2.24 -13.78
C TYR A 112 6.77 3.15 -14.79
N LEU A 113 6.61 4.47 -14.64
CA LEU A 113 7.23 5.45 -15.55
C LEU A 113 8.77 5.41 -15.49
N ARG A 114 9.34 5.17 -14.31
CA ARG A 114 10.79 4.99 -14.18
C ARG A 114 11.27 3.79 -15.01
N LYS A 115 10.59 2.65 -14.89
CA LYS A 115 10.90 1.42 -15.63
C LYS A 115 10.83 1.63 -17.14
N GLU A 116 9.73 2.21 -17.64
CA GLU A 116 9.55 2.55 -19.07
C GLU A 116 10.69 3.43 -19.60
N ASN A 117 11.08 4.45 -18.83
CA ASN A 117 12.16 5.36 -19.22
C ASN A 117 13.53 4.65 -19.25
N GLU A 118 13.78 3.73 -18.34
CA GLU A 118 15.02 2.93 -18.31
C GLU A 118 15.10 1.98 -19.52
N GLU A 119 13.99 1.32 -19.86
CA GLU A 119 13.90 0.44 -21.03
C GLU A 119 14.06 1.22 -22.34
N ALA A 120 13.43 2.39 -22.47
CA ALA A 120 13.58 3.26 -23.63
C ALA A 120 15.03 3.73 -23.81
N LYS A 121 15.70 4.10 -22.72
CA LYS A 121 17.14 4.48 -22.73
C LYS A 121 18.04 3.32 -23.15
N LEU A 122 17.71 2.09 -22.75
CA LEU A 122 18.49 0.91 -23.14
C LEU A 122 18.33 0.61 -24.64
N LYS A 123 17.10 0.68 -25.16
CA LYS A 123 16.80 0.50 -26.59
C LYS A 123 17.47 1.55 -27.47
N ALA A 124 17.56 2.80 -27.01
CA ALA A 124 18.19 3.90 -27.77
C ALA A 124 19.72 3.83 -27.80
N LYS A 125 20.35 2.98 -26.98
CA LYS A 125 21.81 2.76 -26.94
C LYS A 125 22.27 1.56 -27.78
N LEU A 126 21.33 0.79 -28.33
CA LEU A 126 21.55 -0.32 -29.24
C LEU A 126 21.39 0.16 -30.69
#